data_AF-A0A941ARU9-F1
#
_entry.id   AF-A0A941ARU9-F1
#
_cell.length_a   1.000
_cell.length_b   1.000
_cell.length_c   1.000
_cell.angle_alpha   90.00
_cell.angle_beta   90.00
_cell.angle_gamma   90.00
#
_symmetry.space_group_name_H-M   'P 1'
#
loop_
_entity.id
_entity.type
_entity.pdbx_description
1 polymer ?
#
loop_
_entity_poly.entity_id
_entity_poly.type
_entity_poly.pdbx_seq_one_letter_code
_entity_poly.pdbx_strand_id
1 'polypeptide(L)' 'MPDWLRQQLRRAYHKKDRTQIKILNQCWFYYKEKSDVPIKTMQK' A
#
# COMPACT_ATOMS: atom_id res chain seq x y z
N MET A 1 -3.61 -4.45 -5.27
CA MET A 1 -2.28 -4.15 -4.72
C MET A 1 -1.28 -4.33 -5.83
N PRO A 2 -0.44 -3.32 -6.16
CA PRO A 2 0.52 -3.43 -7.24
C PRO A 2 1.52 -4.55 -7.01
N ASP A 3 2.08 -5.12 -8.08
CA ASP A 3 3.01 -6.25 -7.99
C ASP A 3 4.30 -5.90 -7.24
N TRP A 4 4.76 -4.66 -7.35
CA TRP A 4 5.90 -4.16 -6.60
C TRP A 4 5.66 -4.19 -5.08
N LEU A 5 4.45 -3.81 -4.62
CA LEU A 5 4.11 -3.79 -3.19
C LEU A 5 3.96 -5.23 -2.67
N ARG A 6 3.44 -6.15 -3.51
CA ARG A 6 3.36 -7.59 -3.19
C ARG A 6 4.75 -8.21 -3.00
N GLN A 7 5.72 -7.85 -3.84
CA GLN A 7 7.10 -8.31 -3.67
C GLN A 7 7.74 -7.78 -2.38
N GLN A 8 7.46 -6.52 -2.01
CA GLN A 8 7.94 -5.96 -0.75
C GLN A 8 7.34 -6.69 0.47
N LEU A 9 6.04 -6.99 0.47
CA LEU A 9 5.42 -7.79 1.54
C LEU A 9 6.04 -9.19 1.63
N ARG A 10 6.29 -9.86 0.50
CA ARG A 10 6.92 -11.19 0.47
C ARG A 10 8.31 -11.19 1.12
N ARG A 11 9.11 -10.16 0.82
CA ARG A 11 10.46 -9.98 1.41
C ARG A 11 10.38 -9.67 2.91
N ALA A 12 9.47 -8.79 3.33
CA ALA A 12 9.26 -8.46 4.74
C ALA A 12 8.79 -9.68 5.54
N TYR A 13 7.89 -10.49 4.96
CA TYR A 13 7.43 -11.76 5.55
C TYR A 13 8.58 -12.76 5.74
N HIS A 14 9.42 -12.96 4.72
CA HIS A 14 10.57 -13.84 4.83
C HIS A 14 11.57 -13.38 5.91
N LYS A 15 11.74 -12.06 6.07
CA LYS A 15 12.56 -11.45 7.13
C LYS A 15 11.88 -11.43 8.50
N LYS A 16 10.62 -11.88 8.59
CA LYS A 16 9.75 -11.76 9.79
C LYS A 16 9.65 -10.32 10.33
N ASP A 17 9.80 -9.33 9.46
CA ASP A 17 9.69 -7.92 9.82
C ASP A 17 8.22 -7.50 9.87
N ARG A 18 7.61 -7.65 11.05
CA ARG A 18 6.21 -7.30 11.30
C ARG A 18 5.95 -5.80 11.16
N THR A 19 6.94 -4.97 11.46
CA THR A 19 6.83 -3.51 11.37
C THR A 19 6.71 -3.09 9.91
N GLN A 20 7.58 -3.62 9.05
CA GLN A 20 7.55 -3.36 7.62
C GLN A 20 6.25 -3.86 6.98
N ILE A 21 5.73 -5.02 7.39
CA ILE A 21 4.43 -5.53 6.92
C ILE A 21 3.28 -4.58 7.30
N LYS A 22 3.27 -4.07 8.54
CA LYS A 22 2.24 -3.14 9.02
C LYS A 22 2.24 -1.84 8.21
N ILE A 23 3.42 -1.26 7.97
CA ILE A 23 3.58 -0.04 7.17
C ILE A 23 3.15 -0.27 5.73
N LEU A 24 3.62 -1.35 5.09
CA LEU A 24 3.25 -1.66 3.70
C LEU A 24 1.74 -1.88 3.53
N ASN A 25 1.08 -2.51 4.50
CA ASN A 25 -0.37 -2.64 4.52
C ASN A 25 -1.05 -1.28 4.67
N GLN A 26 -0.59 -0.43 5.60
CA GLN A 26 -1.14 0.93 5.75
C GLN A 26 -0.99 1.75 4.45
N CYS A 27 0.17 1.67 3.79
CA CYS A 27 0.38 2.31 2.48
C CYS A 27 -0.61 1.79 1.42
N TRP A 28 -0.88 0.47 1.39
CA TRP A 28 -1.86 -0.10 0.47
C TRP A 28 -3.27 0.44 0.72
N PHE A 29 -3.70 0.53 1.99
CA PHE A 29 -5.01 1.08 2.34
C PHE A 29 -5.15 2.54 1.92
N TYR A 30 -4.14 3.38 2.21
CA TYR A 30 -4.13 4.77 1.79
C TYR A 30 -4.20 4.93 0.27
N TYR A 31 -3.43 4.12 -0.47
CA TYR A 31 -3.45 4.12 -1.93
C TYR A 31 -4.80 3.67 -2.50
N LYS A 32 -5.41 2.64 -1.88
CA LYS A 32 -6.72 2.12 -2.27
C LYS A 32 -7.82 3.15 -2.03
N GLU A 33 -7.83 3.81 -0.87
CA GLU A 33 -8.78 4.88 -0.55
C GLU A 33 -8.71 6.01 -1.57
N LYS A 34 -7.51 6.42 -2.00
CA LYS A 34 -7.36 7.43 -3.05
C LYS A 34 -7.81 6.98 -4.45
N SER A 35 -7.80 5.68 -4.72
CA SER A 35 -8.23 5.14 -6.01
C SER A 35 -9.76 4.99 -6.11
N ASP A 36 -10.46 4.97 -4.97
CA ASP A 36 -11.92 4.92 -4.87
C ASP A 36 -12.58 6.31 -4.90
N VAL A 37 -11.78 7.38 -4.71
CA VAL A 37 -12.26 8.75 -4.92
C VAL A 37 -12.32 9.02 -6.43
N PRO A 38 -13.51 9.27 -7.02
CA PRO A 38 -13.58 9.69 -8.41
C PRO A 38 -12.77 10.97 -8.59
N ILE A 39 -11.85 10.97 -9.56
CA ILE A 39 -10.99 12.09 -9.93
C ILE A 39 -11.85 13.26 -10.43
N LYS A 40 -12.49 13.99 -9.52
CA LYS A 40 -13.25 15.22 -9.85
C LYS A 40 -13.05 16.37 -8.85
N THR A 41 -12.25 16.20 -7.81
CA THR A 41 -12.03 17.29 -6.84
C THR A 41 -10.57 17.43 -6.44
N MET A 42 -9.72 17.66 -7.44
CA MET A 42 -8.54 18.52 -7.28
C MET A 42 -8.44 19.43 -8.51
N GLN A 43 -9.44 20.30 -8.67
CA GLN A 43 -9.22 21.62 -9.26
C GLN A 43 -8.93 22.55 -8.08
N LYS A 44 -7.71 23.07 -8.00
CA LYS A 44 -7.36 24.22 -7.17
C LYS A 44 -6.59 25.18 -8.05
#